data_AF-A0A938XG81-F1
#
_entry.id   AF-A0A938XG81-F1
#
_cell.length_a   1.000
_cell.length_b   1.000
_cell.length_c   1.000
_cell.angle_alpha   90.00
_cell.angle_beta   90.00
_cell.angle_gamma   90.00
#
_symmetry.space_group_name_H-M   'P 1'
#
loop_
_entity.id
_entity.type
_entity.pdbx_description
1 polymer ?
#
loop_
_entity_poly.entity_id
_entity_poly.type
_entity_poly.pdbx_seq_one_letter_code
_entity_poly.pdbx_strand_id
1 'polypeptide(L)'
;MELPHEELPVELIFHHWTETAADYETRDETVIAGVLQALRDVSVESESPIVSTDTRGLTFVTAQGDTYSFWFDKRRFEGVDGRCYVLSEDEKLWELAWGIRTTDPEYQDLMR
;
A
#
# COMPACT_ATOMS: atom_id res chain seq x y z
N MET A 1 -17.62 10.10 -13.29
CA MET A 1 -16.63 11.16 -13.51
C MET A 1 -15.30 10.47 -13.61
N GLU A 2 -14.65 10.57 -14.76
CA GLU A 2 -13.27 10.12 -14.94
C GLU A 2 -12.37 11.22 -14.36
N LEU A 3 -11.41 10.83 -13.50
CA LEU A 3 -10.39 11.76 -13.02
C LEU A 3 -9.55 12.19 -14.23
N PRO A 4 -9.18 13.48 -14.36
CA PRO A 4 -8.27 13.90 -15.42
C PRO A 4 -6.98 13.08 -15.32
N HIS A 5 -6.44 12.65 -16.47
CA HIS A 5 -5.23 11.82 -16.54
C HIS A 5 -4.02 12.42 -15.80
N GLU A 6 -4.04 13.73 -15.55
CA GLU A 6 -3.01 14.44 -14.80
C GLU A 6 -2.99 14.09 -13.30
N GLU A 7 -4.08 13.57 -12.72
CA GLU A 7 -4.16 13.21 -11.30
C GLU A 7 -3.92 11.71 -11.02
N LEU A 8 -3.73 10.90 -12.07
CA LEU A 8 -3.49 9.47 -11.89
C LEU A 8 -2.07 9.22 -11.36
N PRO A 9 -1.90 8.31 -10.40
CA PRO A 9 -0.58 7.97 -9.91
C PRO A 9 0.22 7.20 -10.98
N VAL A 10 1.47 7.61 -11.14
CA VAL A 10 2.45 7.01 -12.07
C VAL A 10 3.45 6.11 -11.35
N GLU A 11 3.45 6.16 -10.03
CA GLU A 11 4.32 5.38 -9.17
C GLU A 11 3.58 4.98 -7.90
N LEU A 12 3.91 3.78 -7.41
CA LEU A 12 3.47 3.27 -6.12
C LEU A 12 4.70 2.80 -5.34
N ILE A 13 4.81 3.28 -4.10
CA ILE A 13 5.83 2.89 -3.15
C ILE A 13 5.16 2.04 -2.06
N PHE A 14 5.65 0.81 -1.90
CA PHE A 14 5.27 -0.07 -0.81
C PHE A 14 6.31 0.02 0.31
N HIS A 15 5.94 0.70 1.40
CA HIS A 15 6.73 0.80 2.61
C HIS A 15 6.53 -0.45 3.46
N HIS A 16 7.60 -1.20 3.70
CA HIS A 16 7.60 -2.37 4.57
C HIS A 16 8.53 -2.13 5.75
N TRP A 17 8.02 -1.46 6.78
CA TRP A 17 8.81 -1.03 7.94
C TRP A 17 8.49 -1.89 9.15
N THR A 18 9.12 -3.07 9.19
CA THR A 18 9.10 -3.97 10.35
C THR A 18 10.44 -3.88 11.09
N GLU A 19 11.22 -4.96 11.13
CA GLU A 19 12.55 -4.98 11.75
C GLU A 19 13.61 -4.25 10.90
N THR A 20 13.48 -4.35 9.58
CA THR A 20 14.29 -3.62 8.60
C THR A 20 13.36 -2.78 7.76
N ALA A 21 13.54 -1.45 7.79
CA ALA A 21 12.79 -0.56 6.93
C ALA A 21 13.28 -0.71 5.48
N ALA A 22 12.37 -1.10 4.59
CA ALA A 22 12.61 -1.16 3.16
C ALA A 22 11.41 -0.57 2.41
N ASP A 23 11.71 0.10 1.29
CA ASP A 23 10.74 0.66 0.36
C ASP A 23 10.88 -0.05 -0.98
N TYR A 24 9.76 -0.45 -1.57
CA TYR A 24 9.72 -1.12 -2.86
C TYR A 24 8.87 -0.32 -3.83
N GLU A 25 9.46 0.07 -4.95
CA GLU A 25 8.81 0.95 -5.93
C GLU A 25 8.31 0.16 -7.14
N THR A 26 7.18 0.59 -7.69
CA THR A 26 6.73 0.15 -9.02
C THR A 26 6.17 1.30 -9.84
N ARG A 27 6.41 1.24 -11.14
CA ARG A 27 5.82 2.09 -12.18
C ARG A 27 4.93 1.29 -13.14
N ASP A 28 4.60 0.05 -12.78
CA ASP A 28 3.68 -0.78 -13.55
C ASP A 28 2.24 -0.28 -13.35
N GLU A 29 1.67 0.33 -14.40
CA GLU A 29 0.31 0.88 -14.41
C GLU A 29 -0.75 -0.17 -14.04
N THR A 30 -0.55 -1.45 -14.38
CA THR A 30 -1.48 -2.53 -14.05
C THR A 30 -1.47 -2.82 -12.56
N VAL A 31 -0.29 -2.83 -11.94
CA VAL A 31 -0.15 -3.02 -10.49
C VAL A 31 -0.74 -1.82 -9.75
N ILE A 32 -0.41 -0.60 -10.16
CA ILE A 32 -0.93 0.63 -9.56
C ILE A 32 -2.46 0.67 -9.60
N ALA A 33 -3.05 0.45 -10.78
CA ALA A 33 -4.51 0.41 -10.94
C ALA A 33 -5.14 -0.74 -10.13
N GLY A 34 -4.49 -1.91 -10.08
CA GLY A 34 -4.94 -3.05 -9.29
C GLY A 34 -4.98 -2.76 -7.79
N VAL A 35 -3.96 -2.08 -7.24
CA VAL A 35 -3.91 -1.72 -5.82
C VAL A 35 -4.96 -0.66 -5.49
N LEU A 36 -5.16 0.36 -6.34
CA LEU A 36 -6.24 1.33 -6.17
C LEU A 36 -7.62 0.68 -6.17
N GLN A 37 -7.85 -0.26 -7.08
CA GLN A 37 -9.11 -0.99 -7.14
C GLN A 37 -9.29 -1.85 -5.89
N ALA A 38 -8.26 -2.56 -5.44
CA ALA A 38 -8.32 -3.33 -4.20
C ALA A 38 -8.61 -2.45 -2.97
N LEU A 39 -7.99 -1.27 -2.87
CA LEU A 39 -8.28 -0.29 -1.80
C LEU A 39 -9.72 0.23 -1.86
N ARG A 40 -10.34 0.25 -3.03
CA ARG A 40 -11.74 0.64 -3.18
C ARG A 40 -12.70 -0.48 -2.77
N ASP A 41 -12.27 -1.73 -2.95
CA ASP A 41 -13.10 -2.92 -2.69
C ASP A 41 -13.02 -3.37 -1.22
N VAL A 42 -11.97 -3.03 -0.47
CA VAL A 42 -11.88 -3.36 0.96
C VAL A 42 -13.01 -2.70 1.77
N SER A 43 -13.46 -3.40 2.80
CA SER A 43 -14.46 -2.90 3.75
C SER A 43 -13.88 -2.79 5.16
N VAL A 44 -14.29 -1.75 5.89
CA VAL A 44 -13.96 -1.59 7.31
C VAL A 44 -14.97 -2.35 8.15
N GLU A 45 -14.50 -3.34 8.91
CA GLU A 45 -15.34 -4.21 9.74
C GLU A 45 -15.50 -3.67 11.16
N SER A 46 -14.39 -3.29 11.79
CA SER A 46 -14.37 -2.87 13.19
C SER A 46 -13.13 -2.07 13.54
N GLU A 47 -13.22 -1.27 14.59
CA GLU A 47 -12.06 -0.66 15.23
C GLU A 47 -11.26 -1.73 15.99
N SER A 48 -9.93 -1.69 15.86
CA SER A 48 -9.00 -2.54 16.58
C SER A 48 -8.42 -1.79 17.77
N PRO A 49 -8.47 -2.35 19.00
CA PRO A 49 -7.81 -1.76 20.16
C PRO A 49 -6.30 -2.04 20.18
N ILE A 50 -5.80 -2.80 19.21
CA ILE A 50 -4.41 -3.26 19.16
C ILE A 50 -3.64 -2.32 18.23
N VAL A 51 -2.55 -1.80 18.76
CA VAL A 51 -1.52 -1.04 18.03
C VAL A 51 -0.19 -1.79 18.10
N SER A 52 0.50 -1.88 16.97
CA SER A 52 1.85 -2.47 16.81
C SER A 52 2.84 -1.41 16.33
N THR A 53 4.12 -1.73 16.44
CA THR A 53 5.21 -0.92 15.85
C THR A 53 5.49 -1.31 14.39
N ASP A 54 4.98 -2.46 13.93
CA ASP A 54 5.11 -2.89 12.54
C ASP A 54 4.22 -2.05 11.63
N THR A 55 4.84 -1.21 10.79
CA THR A 55 4.13 -0.27 9.93
C THR A 55 4.30 -0.66 8.48
N ARG A 56 3.20 -0.64 7.72
CA ARG A 56 3.20 -0.77 6.27
C ARG A 56 2.54 0.44 5.65
N GLY A 57 3.00 0.85 4.48
CA GLY A 57 2.48 2.01 3.78
C GLY A 57 2.35 1.76 2.30
N LEU A 58 1.33 2.35 1.69
CA LEU A 58 1.18 2.46 0.25
C LEU A 58 1.13 3.94 -0.10
N THR A 59 2.18 4.44 -0.74
CA THR A 59 2.26 5.84 -1.19
C THR A 59 2.16 5.90 -2.71
N PHE A 60 1.11 6.54 -3.19
CA PHE A 60 0.88 6.82 -4.60
C PHE A 60 1.46 8.19 -4.94
N VAL A 61 2.21 8.28 -6.05
CA VAL A 61 2.84 9.52 -6.51
C VAL A 61 2.27 9.88 -7.90
N THR A 62 1.75 11.09 -8.05
CA THR A 62 1.26 11.60 -9.34
C THR A 62 2.41 12.04 -10.24
N ALA A 63 2.12 12.30 -11.52
CA ALA A 63 3.11 12.82 -12.46
C ALA A 63 3.72 14.18 -12.03
N GLN A 64 3.01 14.94 -11.19
CA GLN A 64 3.46 16.24 -10.65
C GLN A 64 4.26 16.09 -9.34
N GLY A 65 4.32 14.88 -8.79
CA GLY A 65 5.00 14.60 -7.52
C GLY A 65 4.12 14.75 -6.28
N ASP A 66 2.80 14.91 -6.43
CA ASP A 66 1.88 14.89 -5.29
C ASP A 66 1.78 13.47 -4.73
N THR A 67 1.74 13.36 -3.40
CA THR A 67 1.74 12.06 -2.71
C THR A 67 0.46 11.81 -1.92
N TYR A 68 -0.03 10.58 -2.00
CA TYR A 68 -1.21 10.11 -1.28
C TYR A 68 -0.88 8.78 -0.62
N SER A 69 -0.94 8.74 0.72
CA SER A 69 -0.49 7.58 1.49
C SER A 69 -1.61 6.93 2.28
N PHE A 70 -1.59 5.59 2.31
CA PHE A 70 -2.41 4.75 3.17
C PHE A 70 -1.50 3.96 4.09
N TRP A 71 -1.70 4.10 5.40
CA TRP A 71 -0.86 3.45 6.42
C TRP A 71 -1.59 2.30 7.09
N PHE A 72 -0.83 1.31 7.52
CA PHE A 72 -1.35 0.09 8.10
C PHE A 72 -0.47 -0.43 9.25
N ASP A 73 -1.08 -0.65 10.41
CA ASP A 73 -0.53 -1.51 11.45
C ASP A 73 -0.75 -2.95 11.02
N LYS A 74 0.33 -3.56 10.55
CA LYS A 74 0.33 -4.86 9.90
C LYS A 74 -0.61 -4.93 8.68
N ARG A 75 -1.88 -5.28 8.89
CA ARG A 75 -2.95 -5.32 7.88
C ARG A 75 -4.15 -4.46 8.27
N ARG A 76 -4.12 -3.83 9.44
CA ARG A 76 -5.17 -2.95 9.93
C ARG A 76 -4.94 -1.56 9.40
N PHE A 77 -5.97 -0.95 8.81
CA PHE A 77 -5.86 0.39 8.26
C PHE A 77 -5.75 1.43 9.38
N GLU A 78 -4.77 2.32 9.28
CA GLU A 78 -4.62 3.46 10.17
C GLU A 78 -5.42 4.64 9.61
N GLY A 79 -6.50 4.97 10.30
CA GLY A 79 -7.30 6.15 9.99
C GLY A 79 -6.56 7.43 10.35
N VAL A 80 -6.96 8.53 9.71
CA VAL A 80 -6.45 9.88 10.02
C VAL A 80 -6.75 10.34 11.45
N ASP A 81 -7.66 9.65 12.14
CA ASP A 81 -8.00 9.82 13.54
C ASP A 81 -7.02 9.11 14.50
N GLY A 82 -6.00 8.44 13.95
CA GLY A 82 -4.99 7.68 14.70
C GLY A 82 -5.49 6.33 15.20
N ARG A 83 -6.67 5.86 14.75
CA ARG A 83 -7.23 4.56 15.12
C ARG A 83 -6.93 3.51 14.07
N CYS A 84 -6.85 2.26 14.50
CA CYS A 84 -6.63 1.12 13.63
C CYS A 84 -7.96 0.41 13.34
N TYR A 85 -8.14 -0.04 12.11
CA TYR A 85 -9.37 -0.68 11.65
C TYR A 85 -9.07 -2.04 11.01
N VAL A 86 -9.83 -3.06 11.41
CA VAL A 86 -9.78 -4.38 10.76
C VAL A 86 -10.50 -4.27 9.42
N LEU A 87 -9.82 -4.72 8.36
CA LEU A 87 -10.37 -4.79 7.02
C LEU A 87 -10.87 -6.20 6.68
N SER A 88 -11.89 -6.27 5.84
CA SER A 88 -12.29 -7.46 5.10
C SER A 88 -12.04 -7.26 3.60
N GLU A 89 -12.02 -8.37 2.87
CA GLU A 89 -11.78 -8.39 1.40
C GLU A 89 -10.41 -7.79 0.99
N ASP A 90 -9.46 -7.75 1.92
CA ASP A 90 -8.14 -7.14 1.74
C ASP A 90 -7.09 -8.10 1.15
N GLU A 91 -7.44 -9.37 0.91
CA GLU A 91 -6.49 -10.37 0.40
C GLU A 91 -5.81 -9.93 -0.90
N LYS A 92 -6.58 -9.40 -1.85
CA LYS A 92 -6.04 -8.96 -3.14
C LYS A 92 -5.11 -7.75 -3.01
N LEU A 93 -5.43 -6.84 -2.09
CA LEU A 93 -4.59 -5.69 -1.78
C LEU A 93 -3.19 -6.15 -1.37
N TRP A 94 -3.13 -7.10 -0.43
CA TRP A 94 -1.85 -7.59 0.07
C TRP A 94 -1.12 -8.48 -0.93
N GLU A 95 -1.82 -9.31 -1.71
CA GLU A 95 -1.21 -10.06 -2.82
C GLU A 95 -0.45 -9.12 -3.77
N LEU A 96 -1.08 -8.01 -4.17
CA LEU A 96 -0.46 -7.03 -5.06
C LEU A 96 0.69 -6.26 -4.38
N ALA A 97 0.51 -5.80 -3.15
CA ALA A 97 1.54 -5.06 -2.41
C ALA A 97 2.80 -5.92 -2.20
N TRP A 98 2.63 -7.18 -1.80
CA TRP A 98 3.75 -8.12 -1.68
C TRP A 98 4.37 -8.47 -3.02
N GLY A 99 3.57 -8.49 -4.09
CA GLY A 99 4.04 -8.63 -5.46
C GLY A 99 5.17 -7.66 -5.81
N ILE A 100 5.01 -6.38 -5.43
CA ILE A 100 6.01 -5.32 -5.66
C ILE A 100 7.36 -5.69 -5.06
N ARG A 101 7.36 -6.11 -3.79
CA ARG A 101 8.57 -6.60 -3.11
C ARG A 101 9.16 -7.81 -3.81
N THR A 102 8.34 -8.77 -4.23
CA THR A 102 8.86 -9.98 -4.89
C THR A 102 9.44 -9.70 -6.27
N THR A 103 9.08 -8.60 -6.91
CA THR A 103 9.68 -8.19 -8.19
C THR A 103 10.89 -7.29 -8.03
N ASP A 104 11.19 -6.84 -6.81
CA ASP A 104 12.32 -5.96 -6.52
C ASP A 104 13.67 -6.71 -6.68
N PRO A 105 14.61 -6.20 -7.49
CA PRO A 105 15.89 -6.86 -7.73
C PRO A 105 16.75 -7.03 -6.47
N GLU A 106 16.79 -6.03 -5.59
CA GLU A 106 17.61 -6.10 -4.37
C GLU A 106 17.05 -7.15 -3.41
N TYR A 107 15.73 -7.21 -3.28
CA TYR A 107 15.05 -8.27 -2.52
C TYR A 107 15.31 -9.67 -3.10
N GLN A 108 15.26 -9.81 -4.43
CA GLN A 108 15.55 -11.10 -5.08
C GLN A 108 17.00 -11.55 -4.87
N ASP A 109 17.96 -10.63 -4.89
CA ASP A 109 19.37 -10.93 -4.62
C ASP A 109 19.61 -11.34 -3.16
N LEU A 110 18.90 -10.73 -2.20
CA LEU A 110 18.97 -11.10 -0.78
C LEU A 110 18.40 -12.51 -0.49
N MET A 111 17.48 -12.98 -1.32
CA MET A 111 16.80 -14.27 -1.15
C MET A 111 17.54 -15.44 -1.82
N ARG A 112 18.68 -15.19 -2.48
CA ARG A 112 19.42 -16.18 -3.27
C ARG A 112 20.43 -17.00 -2.49
#